data_AF-A0A8X6L1L3-F1
#
_entry.id   AF-A0A8X6L1L3-F1
#
_cell.length_a   1.000
_cell.length_b   1.000
_cell.length_c   1.000
_cell.angle_alpha   90.00
_cell.angle_beta   90.00
_cell.angle_gamma   90.00
#
_symmetry.space_group_name_H-M   'P 1'
#
loop_
_entity.id
_entity.type
_entity.pdbx_description
1 polymer ?
#
loop_
_entity_poly.entity_id
_entity_poly.type
_entity_poly.pdbx_seq_one_letter_code
_entity_poly.pdbx_strand_id
1 'polypeptide(L)'
;MIQSLKIFQKALLILEVFRNACLKLPRTECLSIDEQMMPFSGRCPMRKYLPSKPNPVGLKKIVLAAPYGLVWIFLIYTGADTVPVED
;
A
#
# COMPACT_ATOMS: atom_id res chain seq x y z
N MET A 1 -10.98 14.53 -9.67
CA MET A 1 -11.42 13.13 -9.43
C MET A 1 -10.80 12.14 -10.43
N ILE A 2 -10.93 12.37 -11.75
CA ILE A 2 -10.53 11.38 -12.79
C ILE A 2 -9.00 11.22 -12.98
N GLN A 3 -8.18 12.24 -12.68
CA GLN A 3 -6.72 12.16 -12.85
C GLN A 3 -6.00 11.29 -11.81
N SER A 4 -6.55 11.14 -10.60
CA SER A 4 -5.95 10.28 -9.56
C SER A 4 -5.92 8.81 -9.98
N LEU A 5 -7.01 8.38 -10.64
CA LEU A 5 -7.21 6.99 -11.07
C LEU A 5 -6.26 6.60 -12.21
N LYS A 6 -5.92 7.52 -13.13
CA LYS A 6 -5.05 7.24 -14.30
C LYS A 6 -3.60 6.92 -13.95
N ILE A 7 -3.04 7.54 -12.90
CA ILE A 7 -1.68 7.24 -12.43
C ILE A 7 -1.62 5.85 -11.79
N PHE A 8 -2.63 5.52 -10.98
CA PHE A 8 -2.72 4.21 -10.35
C PHE A 8 -2.93 3.10 -11.39
N GLN A 9 -3.75 3.33 -12.42
CA GLN A 9 -4.00 2.38 -13.51
C GLN A 9 -2.70 1.96 -14.25
N LYS A 10 -1.73 2.87 -14.41
CA LYS A 10 -0.43 2.53 -15.01
C LYS A 10 0.45 1.69 -14.09
N ALA A 11 0.44 1.97 -12.79
CA ALA A 11 1.18 1.19 -11.79
C ALA A 11 0.47 -0.11 -11.42
N LEU A 12 -0.84 -0.22 -11.70
CA LEU A 12 -1.71 -1.35 -11.35
C LEU A 12 -1.13 -2.67 -11.82
N LEU A 13 -0.62 -2.71 -13.05
CA LEU A 13 -0.02 -3.92 -13.62
C LEU A 13 1.17 -4.41 -12.76
N ILE A 14 2.06 -3.50 -12.37
CA ILE A 14 3.23 -3.82 -11.55
C ILE A 14 2.79 -4.24 -10.15
N LEU A 15 1.79 -3.55 -9.59
CA LEU A 15 1.26 -3.86 -8.27
C LEU A 15 0.57 -5.24 -8.24
N GLU A 16 -0.15 -5.59 -9.31
CA GLU A 16 -0.82 -6.90 -9.45
C GLU A 16 0.21 -8.02 -9.60
N VAL A 17 1.25 -7.82 -10.40
CA VAL A 17 2.37 -8.77 -10.52
C VAL A 17 3.07 -8.97 -9.18
N PHE A 18 3.36 -7.88 -8.47
CA PHE A 18 3.99 -7.95 -7.15
C PHE A 18 3.08 -8.64 -6.12
N ARG A 19 1.79 -8.31 -6.09
CA ARG A 19 0.79 -9.00 -5.24
C ARG A 19 0.77 -10.50 -5.52
N ASN A 20 0.72 -10.89 -6.79
CA ASN A 20 0.72 -12.30 -7.20
C ASN A 20 2.02 -13.03 -6.81
N ALA A 21 3.16 -12.33 -6.81
CA ALA A 21 4.41 -12.88 -6.30
C ALA A 21 4.35 -13.10 -4.78
N CYS A 22 3.85 -12.12 -4.01
CA CYS A 22 3.72 -12.26 -2.56
C CYS A 22 2.76 -13.38 -2.16
N LEU A 23 1.68 -13.60 -2.93
CA LEU A 23 0.72 -14.67 -2.66
C LEU A 23 1.33 -16.08 -2.76
N LYS A 24 2.42 -16.25 -3.52
CA LYS A 24 3.13 -17.53 -3.70
C LYS A 24 4.13 -17.83 -2.56
N LEU A 25 4.37 -16.89 -1.64
CA LEU A 25 5.27 -17.09 -0.51
C LEU A 25 4.66 -18.07 0.52
N PRO A 26 5.49 -18.87 1.22
CA PRO A 26 5.02 -19.89 2.17
C PRO A 26 4.37 -19.28 3.42
N ARG A 27 3.17 -19.74 3.78
CA ARG A 27 2.33 -19.14 4.86
C ARG A 27 2.85 -19.44 6.25
N THR A 28 2.91 -18.39 7.06
CA THR A 28 3.24 -18.44 8.49
C THR A 28 2.09 -17.84 9.28
N GLU A 29 1.89 -18.35 10.49
CA GLU A 29 0.85 -17.90 11.40
C GLU A 29 1.26 -16.63 12.17
N CYS A 30 2.56 -16.35 12.27
CA CYS A 30 3.08 -15.17 12.95
C CYS A 30 3.09 -13.97 12.00
N LEU A 31 2.00 -13.21 11.96
CA LEU A 31 1.86 -12.06 11.06
C LEU A 31 1.65 -10.77 11.85
N SER A 32 2.13 -9.65 11.30
CA SER A 32 1.93 -8.30 11.84
C SER A 32 1.32 -7.38 10.79
N ILE A 33 0.33 -6.58 11.18
CA ILE A 33 -0.27 -5.54 10.35
C ILE A 33 0.23 -4.18 10.85
N ASP A 34 0.74 -3.36 9.94
CA ASP A 34 1.17 -1.99 10.28
C ASP A 34 1.06 -1.04 9.07
N GLU A 35 1.17 0.25 9.32
CA GLU A 35 1.22 1.32 8.34
C GLU A 35 2.66 1.56 7.88
N GLN A 36 2.88 1.46 6.56
CA GLN A 36 4.14 1.81 5.92
C GLN A 36 3.97 3.03 5.01
N MET A 37 4.88 3.99 5.14
CA MET A 37 4.98 5.15 4.26
C MET A 37 5.92 4.85 3.10
N MET A 38 5.47 5.07 1.87
CA MET A 38 6.35 5.13 0.70
C MET A 38 6.72 6.59 0.40
N PRO A 39 8.00 6.98 0.54
CA PRO A 39 8.50 8.30 0.16
C PRO A 39 8.02 8.74 -1.23
N PHE A 40 7.21 9.80 -1.32
CA PHE A 40 6.77 10.34 -2.60
C PHE A 40 6.33 11.80 -2.50
N SER A 41 7.14 12.71 -3.06
CA SER A 41 6.89 14.15 -3.01
C SER A 41 6.16 14.70 -4.25
N GLY A 42 5.98 13.89 -5.29
CA GLY A 42 5.33 14.29 -6.53
C GLY A 42 3.84 14.66 -6.36
N ARG A 43 3.24 15.20 -7.42
CA ARG A 43 1.80 15.51 -7.44
C ARG A 43 1.00 14.23 -7.61
N CYS A 44 0.44 13.73 -6.51
CA CYS A 44 -0.49 12.60 -6.50
C CYS A 44 -1.64 12.90 -5.53
N PRO A 45 -2.91 12.69 -5.90
CA PRO A 45 -4.02 12.95 -4.99
C PRO A 45 -4.08 11.98 -3.80
N MET A 46 -3.43 10.82 -3.90
CA MET A 46 -3.32 9.83 -2.81
C MET A 46 -2.19 10.15 -1.81
N ARG A 47 -1.44 11.24 -2.02
CA ARG A 47 -0.35 11.66 -1.13
C ARG A 47 -0.91 12.00 0.25
N LYS A 48 -0.23 11.53 1.28
CA LYS A 48 -0.56 11.74 2.70
C LYS A 48 0.63 12.32 3.44
N TYR A 49 0.30 13.09 4.47
CA TYR A 49 1.24 13.63 5.43
C TYR A 49 1.10 12.87 6.75
N LEU A 50 2.15 12.17 7.19
CA LEU A 50 2.22 11.50 8.49
C LEU A 50 3.44 12.04 9.25
N PRO A 51 3.25 12.92 10.25
CA PRO A 51 4.37 13.60 10.92
C PRO A 51 5.27 12.66 11.74
N SER A 52 4.77 11.49 12.14
CA SER A 52 5.51 10.52 12.95
C SER A 52 6.46 9.62 12.15
N LYS A 53 6.46 9.69 10.81
CA LYS A 53 7.30 8.85 9.96
C LYS A 53 8.58 9.61 9.54
N PRO A 54 9.73 8.92 9.37
CA PRO A 54 11.00 9.56 9.00
C PRO A 54 10.91 10.40 7.71
N ASN A 55 10.14 9.92 6.74
CA ASN A 55 9.68 10.76 5.64
C ASN A 55 8.19 11.07 5.83
N PRO A 56 7.83 12.31 6.15
CA PRO A 56 6.48 12.63 6.52
C PRO A 56 5.54 12.76 5.32
N VAL A 57 6.05 12.88 4.09
CA VAL A 57 5.23 13.05 2.88
C VAL A 57 5.40 11.85 1.94
N GLY A 58 4.30 11.18 1.63
CA GLY A 58 4.36 10.02 0.75
C GLY A 58 3.02 9.37 0.46
N LEU A 59 3.07 8.13 -0.02
CA LEU A 59 1.90 7.27 -0.20
C LEU A 59 1.78 6.36 1.01
N LYS A 60 0.62 6.40 1.68
CA LYS A 60 0.32 5.51 2.80
C LYS A 60 -0.12 4.15 2.27
N LYS A 61 0.42 3.07 2.84
CA LYS A 61 -0.10 1.72 2.66
C LYS A 61 -0.21 0.99 3.99
N ILE A 62 -1.15 0.06 4.06
CA ILE A 62 -1.25 -0.92 5.13
C ILE A 62 -0.54 -2.18 4.63
N VAL A 63 0.27 -2.79 5.48
CA VAL A 63 1.11 -3.95 5.14
C VAL A 63 0.86 -5.05 6.14
N LEU A 64 0.57 -6.24 5.63
CA LEU A 64 0.67 -7.49 6.36
C LEU A 64 2.08 -8.05 6.09
N ALA A 65 2.86 -8.27 7.14
CA ALA A 65 4.21 -8.78 7.06
C ALA A 65 4.38 -10.04 7.92
N ALA A 66 5.18 -10.96 7.41
CA ALA A 66 5.69 -12.12 8.15
C ALA A 66 6.94 -11.72 8.96
N PRO A 67 7.44 -12.63 9.83
CA PRO A 67 8.67 -12.39 10.56
C PRO A 67 9.81 -12.14 9.57
N TYR A 68 10.83 -11.40 10.01
CA TYR A 68 11.97 -10.99 9.18
C TYR A 68 11.63 -9.97 8.07
N GLY A 69 10.43 -9.37 8.09
CA GLY A 69 10.09 -8.21 7.26
C GLY A 69 9.63 -8.55 5.84
N LEU A 70 9.28 -9.81 5.57
CA LEU A 70 8.68 -10.21 4.29
C LEU A 70 7.26 -9.66 4.19
N VAL A 71 6.97 -8.95 3.09
CA VAL A 71 5.63 -8.41 2.82
C VAL A 71 4.75 -9.45 2.15
N TRP A 72 3.56 -9.64 2.69
CA TRP A 72 2.61 -10.66 2.29
C TRP A 72 1.48 -10.11 1.45
N ILE A 73 0.81 -9.13 2.03
CA ILE A 73 -0.30 -8.42 1.41
C ILE A 73 -0.11 -6.96 1.76
N PHE A 74 -0.45 -6.08 0.82
CA PHE A 74 -0.48 -4.66 1.09
C PHE A 74 -1.71 -4.05 0.44
N LEU A 75 -2.22 -2.98 1.06
CA LEU A 75 -3.33 -2.20 0.56
C LEU A 75 -2.89 -0.75 0.51
N ILE A 76 -3.08 -0.10 -0.64
CA ILE A 76 -2.72 1.31 -0.80
C ILE A 76 -3.89 2.16 -0.35
N TYR A 77 -3.62 3.09 0.55
CA TYR A 77 -4.64 3.99 1.07
C TYR A 77 -4.89 5.12 0.07
N THR A 78 -6.07 5.13 -0.55
CA THR A 78 -6.45 6.12 -1.56
C THR A 78 -7.10 7.36 -0.96
N GLY A 79 -7.59 7.29 0.28
CA GLY A 79 -8.26 8.38 0.98
C GLY A 79 -9.73 8.08 1.29
N ALA A 80 -10.61 9.03 0.95
CA ALA A 80 -12.01 9.10 1.42
C ALA A 80 -12.92 7.94 0.95
N ASP A 81 -12.46 7.11 0.01
CA ASP A 81 -13.27 6.06 -0.61
C ASP A 81 -12.81 4.64 -0.22
N THR A 82 -12.08 4.48 0.89
CA THR A 82 -11.68 3.15 1.38
C THR A 82 -12.79 2.57 2.25
N VAL A 83 -13.96 2.31 1.65
CA VAL A 83 -14.99 1.50 2.29
C VAL A 83 -14.54 0.04 2.31
N PRO A 84 -14.71 -0.70 3.42
CA PRO A 84 -14.58 -2.15 3.38
C PRO A 84 -15.56 -2.67 2.32
N VAL A 85 -15.08 -3.58 1.47
CA VAL A 85 -15.98 -4.39 0.64
C VAL A 85 -16.83 -5.16 1.64
N GLU A 86 -18.13 -4.88 1.70
CA GLU A 86 -19.06 -5.63 2.54
C GLU A 86 -18.98 -7.11 2.12
N ASP A 87 -18.92 -8.00 3.11
CA ASP A 87 -18.84 -9.46 2.94
C ASP A 87 -20.08 -10.04 2.21
#